data_AF-C0Z2S4-F1
#
_entry.id   AF-C0Z2S4-F1
#
_cell.length_a   1.000
_cell.length_b   1.000
_cell.length_c   1.000
_cell.angle_alpha   90.00
_cell.angle_beta   90.00
_cell.angle_gamma   90.00
#
_symmetry.space_group_name_H-M   'P 1'
#
loop_
_entity.id
_entity.type
_entity.pdbx_description
1 polymer ?
#
loop_
_entity_poly.entity_id
_entity_poly.type
_entity_poly.pdbx_seq_one_letter_code
_entity_poly.pdbx_strand_id
1 'polypeptide(L)'
;MPAAKRTPKVNRNPDLIRGVGKYSRSQMYHKRGLWAIKAKNGGVFPRHDAQPKVDAPVEKPAKFYPAEDVKKPLVNRRKPKPTKLKASITPGTVLIILAGRFKGKRVVFLKQLSSGLLLVTGPFKINGVPLRRVNQAYVIGTSTKIDISGVNTESSRFTLEPGSH
;
A
#
# COMPACT_ATOMS: atom_id res chain seq x y z
N MET A 1 14.91 -31.74 8.13
CA MET A 1 14.01 -31.55 6.97
C MET A 1 13.50 -30.11 6.97
N PRO A 2 13.85 -29.26 6.00
CA PRO A 2 13.35 -27.88 5.95
C PRO A 2 11.83 -27.87 5.66
N ALA A 3 11.06 -27.14 6.48
CA ALA A 3 9.62 -27.03 6.34
C ALA A 3 9.24 -26.47 4.96
N ALA A 4 8.34 -27.16 4.26
CA ALA A 4 7.86 -26.75 2.94
C ALA A 4 7.31 -25.31 2.97
N LYS A 5 7.81 -24.44 2.08
CA LYS A 5 7.35 -23.06 1.93
C LYS A 5 5.85 -23.07 1.58
N ARG A 6 5.01 -22.59 2.50
CA ARG A 6 3.55 -22.51 2.30
C ARG A 6 3.26 -21.60 1.09
N THR A 7 2.56 -22.13 0.09
CA THR A 7 2.08 -21.33 -1.04
C THR A 7 1.08 -20.27 -0.55
N PRO A 8 1.11 -19.04 -1.09
CA PRO A 8 0.21 -17.98 -0.67
C PRO A 8 -1.24 -18.36 -0.99
N LYS A 9 -2.11 -18.26 0.02
CA LYS A 9 -3.53 -18.62 -0.08
C LYS A 9 -4.28 -17.56 -0.89
N VAL A 10 -4.59 -17.86 -2.15
CA VAL A 10 -5.42 -16.99 -3.01
C VAL A 10 -6.91 -17.12 -2.62
N ASN A 11 -7.65 -16.00 -2.67
CA ASN A 11 -9.09 -16.02 -2.40
C ASN A 11 -9.84 -16.78 -3.51
N ARG A 12 -10.60 -17.81 -3.14
CA ARG A 12 -11.41 -18.63 -4.07
C ARG A 12 -12.69 -17.93 -4.55
N ASN A 13 -13.03 -16.77 -3.99
CA ASN A 13 -14.11 -15.87 -4.44
C ASN A 13 -13.51 -14.56 -4.98
N PRO A 14 -13.41 -14.37 -6.30
CA PRO A 14 -12.99 -13.08 -6.86
C PRO A 14 -14.07 -12.02 -6.60
N ASP A 15 -13.65 -10.76 -6.52
CA ASP A 15 -14.59 -9.64 -6.37
C ASP A 15 -15.31 -9.39 -7.71
N LEU A 16 -16.64 -9.20 -7.67
CA LEU A 16 -17.42 -8.70 -8.80
C LEU A 16 -17.29 -7.18 -8.89
N ILE A 17 -17.50 -6.53 -7.76
CA ILE A 17 -17.22 -5.12 -7.51
C ILE A 17 -16.53 -5.01 -6.15
N ARG A 18 -15.86 -3.88 -5.87
CA ARG A 18 -15.11 -3.71 -4.62
C ARG A 18 -16.01 -3.92 -3.39
N GLY A 19 -15.75 -4.98 -2.63
CA GLY A 19 -16.50 -5.32 -1.42
C GLY A 19 -17.65 -6.32 -1.62
N VAL A 20 -17.95 -6.72 -2.86
CA VAL A 20 -18.96 -7.75 -3.17
C VAL A 20 -18.29 -8.87 -3.96
N GLY A 21 -18.26 -10.07 -3.37
CA GLY A 21 -17.74 -11.27 -4.04
C GLY A 21 -18.65 -11.74 -5.16
N LYS A 22 -18.07 -12.36 -6.19
CA LYS A 22 -18.80 -12.89 -7.36
C LYS A 22 -19.73 -14.05 -7.00
N TYR A 23 -19.33 -14.90 -6.07
CA TYR A 23 -20.11 -16.08 -5.66
C TYR A 23 -20.85 -15.85 -4.35
N SER A 24 -22.06 -16.42 -4.25
CA SER A 24 -22.88 -16.40 -3.04
C SER A 24 -22.30 -17.28 -1.92
N ARG A 25 -22.83 -17.14 -0.70
CA ARG A 25 -22.39 -17.92 0.47
C ARG A 25 -22.58 -19.44 0.28
N SER A 26 -23.68 -19.86 -0.35
CA SER A 26 -23.98 -21.28 -0.61
C SER A 26 -23.03 -21.89 -1.65
N GLN A 27 -22.76 -21.20 -2.75
CA GLN A 27 -21.79 -21.66 -3.74
C GLN A 27 -20.37 -21.74 -3.13
N MET A 28 -19.99 -20.77 -2.32
CA MET A 28 -18.71 -20.78 -1.61
C MET A 28 -18.60 -21.89 -0.56
N TYR A 29 -19.71 -22.28 0.07
CA TYR A 29 -19.76 -23.41 1.00
C TYR A 29 -19.38 -24.73 0.31
N HIS A 30 -19.90 -24.97 -0.90
CA HIS A 30 -19.55 -26.14 -1.70
C HIS A 30 -18.13 -26.05 -2.27
N LYS A 31 -17.77 -24.91 -2.89
CA LYS A 31 -16.45 -24.70 -3.52
C LYS A 31 -15.27 -24.73 -2.53
N ARG A 32 -15.48 -24.33 -1.27
CA ARG A 32 -14.45 -24.44 -0.22
C ARG A 32 -14.35 -25.84 0.38
N GLY A 33 -15.25 -26.76 0.05
CA GLY A 33 -15.31 -28.09 0.66
C GLY A 33 -15.73 -28.04 2.14
N LEU A 34 -16.35 -26.93 2.58
CA LEU A 34 -16.79 -26.77 3.97
C LEU A 34 -17.84 -27.82 4.34
N TRP A 35 -18.69 -28.20 3.39
CA TRP A 35 -19.65 -29.29 3.55
C TRP A 35 -18.99 -30.62 3.92
N ALA A 36 -17.87 -30.98 3.28
CA ALA A 36 -17.16 -32.22 3.55
C ALA A 36 -16.44 -32.17 4.90
N ILE A 37 -15.88 -31.02 5.27
CA ILE A 37 -15.28 -30.80 6.60
C ILE A 37 -16.36 -30.91 7.69
N LYS A 38 -17.53 -30.31 7.47
CA LYS A 38 -18.66 -30.38 8.40
C LYS A 38 -19.17 -31.82 8.55
N ALA A 39 -19.29 -32.56 7.46
CA ALA A 39 -19.69 -33.97 7.48
C ALA A 39 -18.68 -34.83 8.25
N LYS A 40 -17.38 -34.63 8.04
CA LYS A 40 -16.31 -35.35 8.75
C LYS A 40 -16.26 -35.06 10.25
N ASN A 41 -16.76 -33.91 10.70
CA ASN A 41 -16.76 -33.49 12.10
C ASN A 41 -18.16 -33.59 12.74
N GLY A 42 -18.96 -34.59 12.34
CA GLY A 42 -20.26 -34.88 12.97
C GLY A 42 -21.29 -33.76 12.82
N GLY A 43 -21.24 -32.98 11.74
CA GLY A 43 -22.16 -31.87 11.50
C GLY A 43 -21.74 -30.55 12.14
N VAL A 44 -20.59 -30.48 12.84
CA VAL A 44 -20.09 -29.26 13.48
C VAL A 44 -18.80 -28.80 12.80
N PHE A 45 -18.57 -27.49 12.69
CA PHE A 45 -17.29 -26.98 12.19
C PHE A 45 -16.23 -27.02 13.29
N PRO A 46 -14.96 -27.38 12.97
CA PRO A 46 -13.86 -27.29 13.92
C PRO A 46 -13.77 -25.87 14.51
N ARG A 47 -13.84 -25.78 15.84
CA ARG A 47 -13.60 -24.54 16.59
C ARG A 47 -12.18 -24.58 17.13
N HIS A 48 -11.50 -23.43 17.04
CA HIS A 48 -10.27 -23.20 17.81
C HIS A 48 -10.69 -22.35 19.01
N ASP A 49 -11.03 -23.01 20.10
CA ASP A 49 -11.31 -22.32 21.35
C ASP A 49 -10.02 -21.62 21.83
N ALA A 50 -10.18 -20.42 22.36
CA ALA A 50 -9.05 -19.64 22.85
C ALA A 50 -8.38 -20.44 23.97
N GLN A 51 -7.08 -20.72 23.82
CA GLN A 51 -6.27 -21.26 24.90
C GLN A 51 -6.42 -20.33 26.11
N PRO A 52 -6.66 -20.87 27.32
CA PRO A 52 -6.75 -20.04 28.53
C PRO A 52 -5.47 -19.20 28.62
N LYS A 53 -5.63 -17.87 28.68
CA LYS A 53 -4.52 -16.95 28.88
C LYS A 53 -3.88 -17.32 30.21
N VAL A 54 -2.64 -17.81 30.17
CA VAL A 54 -1.79 -17.98 31.35
C VAL A 54 -1.72 -16.63 32.06
N ASP A 55 -1.98 -16.63 33.37
CA ASP A 55 -2.06 -15.42 34.19
C ASP A 55 -0.79 -14.57 34.00
N ALA A 56 -0.98 -13.36 33.48
CA ALA A 56 0.13 -12.43 33.28
C ALA A 56 0.73 -12.07 34.65
N PRO A 57 2.07 -11.94 34.77
CA PRO A 57 2.71 -11.53 36.01
C PRO A 57 2.14 -10.20 36.49
N VAL A 58 1.89 -10.11 37.80
CA VAL A 58 1.26 -8.96 38.47
C VAL A 58 1.98 -7.67 38.08
N GLU A 59 1.34 -6.85 37.24
CA GLU A 59 1.85 -5.53 36.85
C GLU A 59 1.87 -4.62 38.09
N LYS A 60 3.06 -4.18 38.52
CA LYS A 60 3.20 -3.22 39.62
C LYS A 60 2.51 -1.91 39.24
N PRO A 61 1.71 -1.30 40.14
CA PRO A 61 1.03 -0.05 39.82
C PRO A 61 2.03 1.04 39.48
N ALA A 62 1.67 1.90 38.53
CA ALA A 62 2.50 3.03 38.12
C ALA A 62 2.75 3.96 39.32
N LYS A 63 3.99 4.41 39.48
CA LYS A 63 4.40 5.29 40.59
C LYS A 63 3.82 6.71 40.48
N PHE A 64 3.28 7.07 39.33
CA PHE A 64 2.79 8.42 39.02
C PHE A 64 1.33 8.37 38.55
N TYR A 65 0.48 9.17 39.18
CA TYR A 65 -0.93 9.36 38.83
C TYR A 65 -1.15 10.81 38.41
N PRO A 66 -1.60 11.07 37.16
CA PRO A 66 -1.97 12.42 36.77
C PRO A 66 -3.20 12.90 37.56
N ALA A 67 -3.24 14.18 37.92
CA ALA A 67 -4.35 14.79 38.67
C ALA A 67 -5.64 14.92 37.84
N GLU A 68 -5.52 14.90 36.51
CA GLU A 68 -6.64 14.96 35.57
C GLU A 68 -6.65 13.72 34.65
N ASP A 69 -7.85 13.26 34.30
CA ASP A 69 -8.03 12.14 33.37
C ASP A 69 -7.82 12.59 31.93
N VAL A 70 -6.71 12.18 31.31
CA VAL A 70 -6.41 12.47 29.90
C VAL A 70 -7.15 11.46 29.03
N LYS A 71 -8.20 11.94 28.34
CA LYS A 71 -8.99 11.11 27.41
C LYS A 71 -8.09 10.47 26.36
N LYS A 72 -8.07 9.13 26.32
CA LYS A 72 -7.35 8.37 25.30
C LYS A 72 -7.93 8.67 23.91
N PRO A 73 -7.10 8.97 22.90
CA PRO A 73 -7.58 9.19 21.55
C PRO A 73 -8.23 7.92 20.99
N LEU A 74 -9.30 8.10 20.21
CA LEU A 74 -10.01 6.99 19.56
C LEU A 74 -9.07 6.25 18.59
N VAL A 75 -9.16 4.92 18.58
CA VAL A 75 -8.31 4.08 17.72
C VAL A 75 -8.63 4.34 16.25
N ASN A 76 -7.77 5.07 15.56
CA ASN A 76 -7.88 5.30 14.13
C ASN A 76 -7.27 4.13 13.34
N ARG A 77 -8.11 3.35 12.65
CA ARG A 77 -7.67 2.22 11.81
C ARG A 77 -7.25 2.62 10.38
N ARG A 78 -7.24 3.92 10.05
CA ARG A 78 -6.84 4.38 8.71
C ARG A 78 -5.35 4.20 8.50
N LYS A 79 -4.99 3.44 7.46
CA LYS A 79 -3.62 3.31 6.98
C LYS A 79 -3.39 4.26 5.79
N PRO A 80 -2.23 4.94 5.70
CA PRO A 80 -1.91 5.74 4.52
C PRO A 80 -1.87 4.83 3.30
N LYS A 81 -2.58 5.23 2.25
CA LYS A 81 -2.61 4.50 0.98
C LYS A 81 -1.73 5.24 -0.02
N PRO A 82 -1.00 4.52 -0.89
CA PRO A 82 -0.29 5.16 -2.00
C PRO A 82 -1.29 5.93 -2.86
N THR A 83 -0.88 7.10 -3.32
CA THR A 83 -1.68 7.96 -4.21
C THR A 83 -1.94 7.23 -5.53
N LYS A 84 -3.13 7.41 -6.11
CA LYS A 84 -3.44 6.86 -7.42
C LYS A 84 -2.98 7.83 -8.51
N LEU A 85 -2.24 7.32 -9.49
CA LEU A 85 -1.86 8.10 -10.65
C LEU A 85 -3.08 8.47 -11.51
N LYS A 86 -3.06 9.67 -12.08
CA LYS A 86 -3.99 10.08 -13.14
C LYS A 86 -3.69 9.25 -14.40
N ALA A 87 -4.72 8.94 -15.18
CA ALA A 87 -4.58 8.13 -16.40
C ALA A 87 -3.59 8.71 -17.43
N SER A 88 -3.44 10.03 -17.49
CA SER A 88 -2.47 10.68 -18.40
C SER A 88 -1.01 10.51 -17.98
N ILE A 89 -0.74 10.15 -16.73
CA ILE A 89 0.60 10.03 -16.18
C ILE A 89 1.03 8.57 -16.30
N THR A 90 1.65 8.26 -17.44
CA THR A 90 2.29 6.98 -17.71
C THR A 90 3.81 7.16 -17.73
N PRO A 91 4.62 6.15 -17.35
CA PRO A 91 6.07 6.21 -17.53
C PRO A 91 6.40 6.65 -18.96
N GLY A 92 7.28 7.64 -19.13
CA GLY A 92 7.53 8.22 -20.45
C GLY A 92 6.77 9.49 -20.78
N THR A 93 5.67 9.78 -20.08
CA THR A 93 4.88 10.98 -20.34
C THR A 93 5.68 12.24 -20.01
N VAL A 94 5.61 13.23 -20.91
CA VAL A 94 6.12 14.57 -20.65
C VAL A 94 5.14 15.33 -19.75
N LEU A 95 5.71 15.99 -18.76
CA LEU A 95 5.03 16.66 -17.67
C LEU A 95 5.42 18.14 -17.69
N ILE A 96 4.47 19.03 -17.46
CA ILE A 96 4.72 20.46 -17.23
C ILE A 96 4.59 20.73 -15.74
N ILE A 97 5.67 21.18 -15.11
CA ILE A 97 5.66 21.58 -13.69
C ILE A 97 4.98 22.94 -13.57
N LEU A 98 4.00 23.06 -12.67
CA LEU A 98 3.25 24.29 -12.46
C LEU A 98 3.83 25.18 -11.36
N ALA A 99 4.50 24.59 -10.38
CA ALA A 99 4.96 25.30 -9.18
C ALA A 99 6.42 25.01 -8.82
N GLY A 100 7.02 25.93 -8.06
CA GLY A 100 8.41 25.85 -7.61
C GLY A 100 9.43 26.38 -8.64
N ARG A 101 10.72 26.13 -8.37
CA ARG A 101 11.85 26.68 -9.17
C ARG A 101 11.84 26.29 -10.64
N PHE A 102 11.21 25.16 -10.97
CA PHE A 102 11.16 24.61 -12.33
C PHE A 102 9.80 24.77 -13.00
N LYS A 103 8.98 25.74 -12.54
CA LYS A 103 7.68 26.05 -13.15
C LYS A 103 7.81 26.35 -14.66
N GLY A 104 6.86 25.88 -15.45
CA GLY A 104 6.82 26.01 -16.91
C GLY A 104 7.76 25.07 -17.67
N LYS A 105 8.69 24.38 -17.00
CA LYS A 105 9.61 23.46 -17.66
C LYS A 105 8.93 22.13 -18.01
N ARG A 106 9.30 21.59 -19.16
CA ARG A 106 8.91 20.24 -19.62
C ARG A 106 9.87 19.21 -19.06
N VAL A 107 9.33 18.18 -18.44
CA VAL A 107 10.09 17.21 -17.65
C VAL A 107 9.52 15.81 -17.92
N VAL A 108 10.29 14.76 -17.80
CA VAL A 108 9.88 13.39 -18.17
C VAL A 108 9.55 12.58 -16.91
N PHE A 109 8.39 11.93 -16.90
CA PHE A 109 7.99 11.05 -15.80
C PHE A 109 8.70 9.70 -15.89
N LEU A 110 9.29 9.26 -14.78
CA LEU A 110 9.97 7.97 -14.69
C LEU A 110 9.10 6.93 -13.98
N LYS A 111 8.87 7.13 -12.68
CA LYS A 111 8.13 6.20 -11.83
C LYS A 111 7.47 6.91 -10.66
N GLN A 112 6.49 6.25 -10.07
CA GLN A 112 5.94 6.65 -8.78
C GLN A 112 6.82 6.08 -7.66
N LEU A 113 7.16 6.93 -6.68
CA LEU A 113 7.87 6.50 -5.48
C LEU A 113 6.92 5.83 -4.49
N SER A 114 7.46 5.05 -3.55
CA SER A 114 6.68 4.45 -2.45
C SER A 114 5.93 5.49 -1.62
N SER A 115 6.44 6.72 -1.55
CA SER A 115 5.78 7.85 -0.89
C SER A 115 4.55 8.39 -1.65
N GLY A 116 4.29 7.92 -2.88
CA GLY A 116 3.23 8.43 -3.75
C GLY A 116 3.59 9.67 -4.55
N LEU A 117 4.83 10.16 -4.47
CA LEU A 117 5.31 11.29 -5.28
C LEU A 117 5.83 10.80 -6.64
N LEU A 118 5.82 11.68 -7.63
CA LEU A 118 6.37 11.41 -8.95
C LEU A 118 7.88 11.61 -8.92
N LEU A 119 8.63 10.63 -9.42
CA LEU A 119 10.02 10.83 -9.80
C LEU A 119 10.06 11.34 -11.24
N VAL A 120 10.61 12.53 -11.41
CA VAL A 120 10.63 13.24 -12.68
C VAL A 120 12.08 13.63 -13.00
N THR A 121 12.47 13.55 -14.27
CA THR A 121 13.77 14.00 -14.76
C THR A 121 13.61 14.91 -15.96
N GLY A 122 14.19 16.10 -15.95
CA GLY A 122 14.40 16.83 -17.19
C GLY A 122 15.80 16.44 -17.63
N PRO A 123 16.04 15.95 -18.85
CA PRO A 123 17.41 15.68 -19.28
C PRO A 123 18.30 16.89 -18.94
N PHE A 124 19.21 16.73 -17.97
CA PHE A 124 19.75 17.87 -17.21
C PHE A 124 20.48 18.85 -18.12
N LYS A 125 21.13 18.31 -19.16
CA LYS A 125 21.81 19.06 -20.22
C LYS A 125 20.88 19.97 -21.04
N ILE A 126 19.60 19.63 -21.15
CA ILE A 126 18.62 20.36 -21.98
C ILE A 126 17.86 21.36 -21.11
N ASN A 127 17.25 20.89 -20.01
CA ASN A 127 16.27 21.69 -19.26
C ASN A 127 16.79 22.18 -17.90
N GLY A 128 17.97 21.71 -17.44
CA GLY A 128 18.54 22.04 -16.14
C GLY A 128 17.71 21.57 -14.94
N VAL A 129 16.80 20.60 -15.15
CA VAL A 129 15.97 20.02 -14.08
C VAL A 129 16.59 18.69 -13.67
N PRO A 130 17.17 18.54 -12.47
CA PRO A 130 17.74 17.26 -12.04
C PRO A 130 16.63 16.24 -11.75
N LEU A 131 17.02 15.02 -11.36
CA LEU A 131 16.09 14.07 -10.75
C LEU A 131 15.40 14.73 -9.56
N ARG A 132 14.07 14.84 -9.62
CA ARG A 132 13.29 15.59 -8.65
C ARG A 132 12.01 14.86 -8.30
N ARG A 133 11.65 14.93 -7.01
CA ARG A 133 10.36 14.48 -6.49
C ARG A 133 9.34 15.59 -6.65
N VAL A 134 8.21 15.30 -7.29
CA VAL A 134 7.14 16.27 -7.54
C VAL A 134 5.79 15.67 -7.17
N ASN A 135 4.92 16.47 -6.54
CA ASN A 135 3.54 16.06 -6.30
C ASN A 135 2.73 16.18 -7.59
N GLN A 136 1.97 15.14 -7.90
CA GLN A 136 1.08 15.05 -9.05
C GLN A 136 0.09 16.23 -9.18
N ALA A 137 -0.31 16.86 -8.07
CA ALA A 137 -1.21 18.01 -8.10
C ALA A 137 -0.61 19.23 -8.83
N TYR A 138 0.73 19.37 -8.84
CA TYR A 138 1.43 20.51 -9.44
C TYR A 138 1.98 20.20 -10.82
N VAL A 139 1.38 19.24 -11.52
CA VAL A 139 1.83 18.78 -12.82
C VAL A 139 0.66 18.62 -13.79
N ILE A 140 0.87 19.07 -15.02
CA ILE A 140 0.01 18.73 -16.16
C ILE A 140 0.70 17.65 -16.98
N GLY A 141 0.04 16.50 -17.14
CA GLY A 141 0.48 15.48 -18.08
C GLY A 141 0.06 15.84 -19.49
N THR A 142 1.00 15.85 -20.43
CA THR A 142 0.72 16.08 -21.85
C THR A 142 0.44 14.75 -22.57
N SER A 143 0.01 14.81 -23.82
CA SER A 143 -0.18 13.63 -24.67
C SER A 143 1.12 13.04 -25.20
N THR A 144 2.20 13.82 -25.19
CA THR A 144 3.52 13.39 -25.67
C THR A 144 4.16 12.37 -24.73
N LYS A 145 4.61 11.26 -25.32
CA LYS A 145 5.26 10.15 -24.62
C LYS A 145 6.60 9.83 -25.26
N ILE A 146 7.56 9.51 -24.42
CA ILE A 146 8.91 9.07 -24.79
C ILE A 146 9.04 7.63 -24.32
N ASP A 147 9.65 6.76 -25.12
CA ASP A 147 9.94 5.39 -24.66
C ASP A 147 11.12 5.40 -23.67
N ILE A 148 10.94 4.72 -22.53
CA ILE A 148 11.87 4.68 -21.39
C ILE A 148 12.21 3.23 -21.02
N SER A 149 11.87 2.27 -21.87
CA SER A 149 12.12 0.84 -21.67
C SER A 149 13.58 0.51 -21.28
N GLY A 150 14.56 1.23 -21.81
CA GLY A 150 15.99 1.03 -21.53
C GLY A 150 16.56 1.75 -20.29
N VAL A 151 15.77 2.53 -19.53
CA VAL A 151 16.30 3.34 -18.43
C VAL A 151 16.19 2.62 -17.08
N ASN A 152 17.33 2.36 -16.45
CA ASN A 152 17.36 1.81 -15.09
C ASN A 152 16.87 2.87 -14.07
N THR A 153 15.72 2.62 -13.45
CA THR A 153 15.13 3.49 -12.43
C THR A 153 15.27 2.94 -11.01
N GLU A 154 15.86 1.76 -10.80
CA GLU A 154 15.91 1.07 -9.49
C GLU A 154 16.88 1.72 -8.50
N SER A 155 18.02 2.21 -8.99
CA SER A 155 19.10 2.79 -8.18
C SER A 155 18.71 4.12 -7.51
N SER A 156 17.61 4.74 -7.93
CA SER A 156 17.10 6.00 -7.36
C SER A 156 16.31 5.78 -6.06
N ARG A 157 16.99 5.27 -5.02
CA ARG A 157 16.44 5.15 -3.66
C ARG A 157 16.45 6.51 -2.97
N PHE A 158 15.40 7.31 -3.19
CA PHE A 158 15.05 8.43 -2.30
C PHE A 158 14.18 7.92 -1.14
N THR A 159 14.71 7.01 -0.33
CA THR A 159 14.11 6.63 0.96
C THR A 159 14.63 7.61 2.00
N LEU A 160 13.78 8.56 2.41
CA LEU A 160 13.99 9.25 3.68
C LEU A 160 13.68 8.22 4.76
N GLU A 161 14.72 7.79 5.48
CA GLU A 161 14.57 6.96 6.69
C GLU A 161 13.58 7.66 7.64
N PRO A 162 12.47 7.01 8.02
CA PRO A 162 11.54 7.58 8.98
C PRO A 162 12.13 7.46 10.40
N GLY A 163 12.93 8.44 10.83
CA GLY A 163 13.51 8.39 12.18
C GLY A 163 14.56 9.42 12.57
N SER A 164 14.58 10.63 11.99
CA SER A 164 15.42 11.73 12.52
C SER A 164 14.55 12.89 12.99
N HIS A 165 14.06 12.77 14.22
CA HIS A 165 13.89 13.82 15.23
C HIS A 165 13.71 13.15 16.58
#